data_AF-A0A7J2R788-F1
#
_entry.id   AF-A0A7J2R788-F1
#
_cell.length_a   1.000
_cell.length_b   1.000
_cell.length_c   1.000
_cell.angle_alpha   90.00
_cell.angle_beta   90.00
_cell.angle_gamma   90.00
#
_symmetry.space_group_name_H-M   'P 1'
#
loop_
_entity.id
_entity.type
_entity.pdbx_description
1 polymer ?
#
loop_
_entity_poly.entity_id
_entity_poly.type
_entity_poly.pdbx_seq_one_letter_code
_entity_poly.pdbx_strand_id
1 'polypeptide(L)'
;MDEIKIVGARIHNLKNINVRIPKKKITLITGVSGSGKSSLAFDIIFNEGRNRYLQAIGFPPKLEDEKPFDLIEGLSPTVAVEQRTTRAFNPRSTVGTKTIIYNLLRMLYAIEGELLCPICKISVHENLECELCGLVRDRVEIKHFSFNEPSGILC
;
A
#
# COMPACT_ATOMS: atom_id res chain seq x y z
N MET A 1 16.93 -21.15 12.43
CA MET A 1 16.71 -21.76 11.10
C MET A 1 17.03 -20.72 10.05
N ASP A 2 18.13 -20.92 9.32
CA ASP A 2 18.73 -19.91 8.43
C ASP A 2 18.33 -20.06 6.95
N GLU A 3 17.43 -20.98 6.65
CA GLU A 3 16.86 -21.19 5.33
C GLU A 3 15.33 -21.30 5.39
N ILE A 4 14.69 -21.02 4.25
CA ILE A 4 13.29 -21.34 3.96
C ILE A 4 13.34 -22.63 3.14
N LYS A 5 12.65 -23.67 3.62
CA LYS A 5 12.62 -24.97 2.97
C LYS A 5 11.22 -25.22 2.42
N ILE A 6 11.14 -25.57 1.15
CA ILE A 6 9.90 -25.85 0.42
C ILE A 6 10.03 -27.26 -0.14
N VAL A 7 9.06 -28.12 0.16
CA VAL A 7 9.01 -29.50 -0.30
C VAL A 7 7.75 -29.72 -1.12
N GLY A 8 7.91 -30.36 -2.27
CA GLY A 8 6.82 -30.79 -3.12
C GLY A 8 6.00 -29.67 -3.77
N ALA A 9 6.65 -28.55 -4.12
CA ALA A 9 5.96 -27.41 -4.73
C ALA A 9 5.37 -27.78 -6.10
N ARG A 10 4.04 -27.64 -6.21
CA ARG A 10 3.21 -28.04 -7.35
C ARG A 10 2.08 -27.04 -7.56
N ILE A 11 2.31 -26.06 -8.42
CA ILE A 11 1.27 -25.18 -8.93
C ILE A 11 1.65 -24.75 -10.33
N HIS A 12 0.66 -24.70 -11.22
CA HIS A 12 0.87 -24.42 -12.64
C HIS A 12 1.98 -25.29 -13.25
N ASN A 13 3.12 -24.69 -13.61
CA ASN A 13 4.21 -25.37 -14.29
C ASN A 13 5.24 -26.02 -13.34
N LEU A 14 5.06 -25.91 -12.02
CA LEU A 14 5.95 -26.55 -11.05
C LEU A 14 5.68 -28.05 -10.97
N LYS A 15 6.72 -28.86 -11.16
CA LYS A 15 6.67 -30.32 -11.21
C LYS A 15 7.16 -30.94 -9.90
N ASN A 16 6.46 -30.69 -8.79
CA ASN A 16 6.76 -31.25 -7.48
C ASN A 16 8.21 -31.00 -7.01
N ILE A 17 8.65 -29.74 -7.07
CA ILE A 17 10.06 -29.39 -6.82
C ILE A 17 10.35 -29.15 -5.33
N ASN A 18 11.59 -29.43 -4.93
CA ASN A 18 12.12 -29.12 -3.61
C ASN A 18 13.11 -27.96 -3.71
N VAL A 19 12.92 -26.92 -2.89
CA VAL A 19 13.72 -25.69 -2.95
C VAL A 19 14.16 -25.28 -1.55
N ARG A 20 15.41 -24.81 -1.44
CA ARG A 20 15.94 -24.18 -0.23
C ARG A 20 16.39 -22.77 -0.57
N ILE A 21 15.93 -21.78 0.20
CA ILE A 21 16.24 -20.37 0.01
C ILE A 21 16.95 -19.85 1.26
N PRO A 22 18.19 -19.33 1.16
CA PRO A 22 18.89 -18.80 2.32
C PRO A 22 18.22 -17.50 2.80
N LYS A 23 18.05 -17.38 4.12
CA LYS A 23 17.54 -16.14 4.74
C LYS A 23 18.63 -15.06 4.77
N LYS A 24 18.19 -13.80 4.92
CA LYS A 24 19.06 -12.62 5.03
C LYS A 24 20.02 -12.45 3.83
N LYS A 25 19.63 -12.98 2.67
CA LYS A 25 20.34 -12.84 1.40
C LYS A 25 19.37 -12.40 0.32
N ILE A 26 19.88 -11.66 -0.67
CA ILE A 26 19.15 -11.40 -1.91
C ILE A 26 19.23 -12.68 -2.75
N THR A 27 18.08 -13.34 -2.94
CA THR A 27 17.97 -14.54 -3.78
C THR A 27 17.27 -14.18 -5.07
N LEU A 28 17.89 -14.50 -6.20
CA LEU A 28 17.31 -14.27 -7.52
C LEU A 28 16.76 -15.58 -8.09
N ILE A 29 15.49 -15.59 -8.50
CA ILE A 29 14.86 -16.72 -9.18
C ILE A 29 14.84 -16.43 -10.68
N THR A 30 15.64 -17.16 -11.45
CA THR A 30 15.81 -16.93 -12.90
C THR A 30 15.30 -18.13 -13.72
N GLY A 31 15.22 -17.95 -15.04
CA GLY A 31 14.78 -18.99 -15.98
C GLY A 31 13.84 -18.47 -17.08
N VAL A 32 13.69 -19.26 -18.14
CA VAL A 32 12.87 -18.93 -19.33
C VAL A 32 11.41 -18.61 -18.97
N SER A 33 10.73 -17.82 -19.81
CA SER A 33 9.30 -17.52 -19.60
C SER A 33 8.49 -18.82 -19.42
N GLY A 34 7.52 -18.80 -18.51
CA GLY A 34 6.71 -19.98 -18.19
C GLY A 34 7.39 -21.06 -17.32
N SER A 35 8.66 -20.91 -16.91
CA SER A 35 9.33 -21.92 -16.07
C SER A 35 8.80 -22.09 -14.63
N GLY A 36 7.78 -21.32 -14.23
CA GLY A 36 7.19 -21.40 -12.88
C GLY A 36 7.83 -20.49 -11.82
N LYS A 37 8.67 -19.51 -12.21
CA LYS A 37 9.30 -18.55 -11.28
C LYS A 37 8.27 -17.78 -10.45
N SER A 38 7.30 -17.16 -11.13
CA SER A 38 6.23 -16.39 -10.50
C SER A 38 5.34 -17.28 -9.65
N SER A 39 5.11 -18.52 -10.09
CA SER A 39 4.37 -19.52 -9.34
C SER A 39 5.04 -19.90 -8.03
N LEU A 40 6.35 -20.10 -8.03
CA LEU A 40 7.09 -20.33 -6.80
C LEU A 40 7.10 -19.08 -5.90
N ALA A 41 7.40 -17.91 -6.44
CA ALA A 41 7.58 -16.68 -5.67
C ALA A 41 6.27 -16.09 -5.13
N PHE A 42 5.26 -15.94 -5.97
CA PHE A 42 4.01 -15.25 -5.64
C PHE A 42 2.92 -16.23 -5.22
N ASP A 43 2.69 -17.27 -6.02
CA ASP A 43 1.55 -18.17 -5.79
C ASP A 43 1.76 -19.09 -4.58
N ILE A 44 3.01 -19.47 -4.30
CA ILE A 44 3.39 -20.30 -3.15
C ILE A 44 3.97 -19.47 -2.02
N ILE A 45 5.18 -18.91 -2.18
CA ILE A 45 5.94 -18.31 -1.07
C ILE A 45 5.19 -17.11 -0.47
N PHE A 46 4.79 -16.13 -1.30
CA PHE A 46 4.10 -14.95 -0.81
C PHE A 46 2.70 -15.27 -0.26
N ASN A 47 1.92 -16.09 -0.95
CA ASN A 47 0.58 -16.45 -0.48
C ASN A 47 0.62 -17.20 0.85
N GLU A 48 1.51 -18.18 1.00
CA GLU A 48 1.64 -18.93 2.23
C GLU A 48 2.13 -18.05 3.39
N GLY A 49 3.11 -17.17 3.14
CA GLY A 49 3.61 -16.25 4.16
C GLY A 49 2.56 -15.26 4.62
N ARG A 50 1.73 -14.77 3.69
CA ARG A 50 0.55 -13.95 3.98
C ARG A 50 -0.50 -14.73 4.76
N ASN A 51 -0.83 -15.96 4.34
CA ASN A 51 -1.84 -16.80 4.99
C ASN A 51 -1.45 -17.10 6.45
N ARG A 52 -0.19 -17.48 6.71
CA ARG A 52 0.32 -17.71 8.07
C ARG A 52 0.26 -16.45 8.95
N TYR A 53 0.62 -15.30 8.39
CA TYR A 53 0.55 -14.04 9.10
C TYR A 53 -0.90 -13.68 9.48
N LEU A 54 -1.84 -13.82 8.54
CA LEU A 54 -3.25 -13.57 8.80
C LEU A 54 -3.83 -14.52 9.86
N GLN A 55 -3.47 -15.80 9.82
CA GLN A 55 -3.86 -16.76 10.86
C GLN A 55 -3.30 -16.40 12.22
N ALA A 56 -2.05 -15.93 12.30
CA ALA A 56 -1.42 -15.52 13.55
C ALA A 56 -2.11 -14.32 14.22
N ILE A 57 -2.81 -13.47 13.45
CA ILE A 57 -3.58 -12.33 13.96
C ILE A 57 -5.09 -12.61 14.06
N GLY A 58 -5.51 -13.87 13.92
CA GLY A 58 -6.88 -14.32 14.20
C GLY A 58 -7.82 -14.38 13.01
N PHE A 59 -7.34 -14.23 11.77
CA PHE A 59 -8.19 -14.48 10.60
C PHE A 59 -8.39 -15.99 10.41
N PRO A 60 -9.61 -16.41 10.01
CA PRO A 60 -9.88 -17.82 9.75
C PRO A 60 -9.01 -18.33 8.60
N PRO A 61 -8.58 -19.61 8.66
CA PRO A 61 -7.87 -20.22 7.53
C PRO A 61 -8.78 -20.24 6.31
N LYS A 62 -8.18 -20.06 5.13
CA LYS A 62 -8.91 -20.34 3.89
C LYS A 62 -9.20 -21.84 3.82
N LEU A 63 -10.44 -22.16 3.46
CA LEU A 63 -10.82 -23.49 3.00
C LEU A 63 -10.27 -23.63 1.57
N GLU A 64 -9.02 -24.07 1.43
CA GLU A 64 -8.44 -24.47 0.14
C GLU A 64 -8.50 -25.99 0.04
N ASP A 65 -9.00 -26.51 -1.08
CA ASP A 65 -9.20 -27.95 -1.28
C ASP A 65 -7.88 -28.73 -1.37
N GLU A 66 -6.81 -28.12 -1.90
CA GLU A 66 -5.52 -28.77 -2.04
C GLU A 66 -4.35 -27.79 -1.88
N LYS A 67 -3.39 -28.12 -1.01
CA LYS A 67 -2.17 -27.32 -0.83
C LYS A 67 -1.23 -27.51 -2.02
N PRO A 68 -0.69 -26.43 -2.63
CA PRO A 68 0.26 -26.53 -3.75
C PRO A 68 1.68 -26.93 -3.32
N PHE A 69 1.85 -27.54 -2.14
CA PHE A 69 3.12 -27.99 -1.58
C PHE A 69 2.86 -29.02 -0.47
N ASP A 70 3.87 -29.83 -0.16
CA ASP A 70 3.82 -30.79 0.95
C ASP A 70 4.20 -30.12 2.28
N LEU A 71 5.28 -29.34 2.28
CA LEU A 71 5.80 -28.70 3.48
C LEU A 71 6.51 -27.38 3.15
N ILE A 72 6.28 -26.37 3.98
CA ILE A 72 7.07 -25.14 3.99
C ILE A 72 7.50 -24.82 5.42
N GLU A 73 8.81 -24.74 5.65
CA GLU A 73 9.41 -24.44 6.94
C GLU A 73 10.26 -23.16 6.87
N GLY A 74 10.36 -22.48 8.02
CA GLY A 74 11.18 -21.28 8.14
C GLY A 74 10.65 -20.06 7.39
N LEU A 75 9.43 -20.09 6.85
CA LEU A 75 8.87 -18.93 6.16
C LEU A 75 8.52 -17.80 7.15
N SER A 76 9.03 -16.60 6.89
CA SER A 76 8.68 -15.37 7.62
C SER A 76 7.44 -14.70 7.00
N PRO A 77 6.78 -13.73 7.66
CA PRO A 77 5.78 -12.89 7.01
C PRO A 77 6.31 -12.27 5.71
N THR A 78 5.50 -12.31 4.66
CA THR A 78 5.92 -11.92 3.32
C THR A 78 5.17 -10.69 2.81
N VAL A 79 5.88 -9.86 2.07
CA VAL A 79 5.33 -8.72 1.32
C VAL A 79 5.71 -8.89 -0.14
N ALA A 80 4.72 -8.81 -1.04
CA ALA A 80 4.97 -8.81 -2.48
C ALA A 80 5.03 -7.37 -2.99
N VAL A 81 6.09 -7.08 -3.74
CA VAL A 81 6.22 -5.85 -4.53
C VAL A 81 6.16 -6.26 -5.99
N GLU A 82 4.99 -6.04 -6.60
CA GLU A 82 4.71 -6.41 -7.98
C GLU A 82 4.49 -5.14 -8.82
N GLN A 83 4.93 -5.17 -10.07
CA GLN A 83 4.51 -4.18 -11.06
C GLN A 83 3.08 -4.52 -11.52
N ARG A 84 2.09 -4.24 -10.68
CA ARG A 84 0.69 -4.24 -11.11
C ARG A 84 0.43 -2.94 -11.85
N THR A 85 0.30 -3.01 -13.17
CA THR A 85 -0.31 -1.93 -13.94
C THR A 85 -1.79 -1.89 -13.57
N THR A 86 -2.12 -1.16 -12.50
CA THR A 86 -3.52 -0.92 -12.12
C THR A 86 -4.21 -0.20 -13.27
N ARG A 87 -5.03 -0.93 -14.04
CA ARG A 87 -5.85 -0.37 -15.14
C ARG A 87 -6.89 0.65 -14.64
N ALA A 88 -7.18 0.67 -13.34
CA ALA A 88 -8.03 1.66 -12.71
C ALA A 88 -7.20 2.93 -12.41
N PHE A 89 -7.11 3.82 -13.39
CA PHE A 89 -6.61 5.17 -13.19
C PHE A 89 -7.69 5.98 -12.49
N ASN A 90 -7.59 6.14 -11.16
CA ASN A 90 -8.40 7.14 -10.47
C ASN A 90 -7.70 8.50 -10.62
N PRO A 91 -8.31 9.49 -11.29
CA PRO A 91 -7.68 10.79 -11.52
C PRO A 91 -7.34 11.55 -10.23
N ARG A 92 -7.96 11.21 -9.10
CA ARG A 92 -7.65 11.77 -7.77
C ARG A 92 -6.46 11.08 -7.08
N SER A 93 -5.94 10.00 -7.66
CA SER A 93 -4.75 9.30 -7.14
C SER A 93 -3.47 9.90 -7.71
N THR A 94 -2.77 10.67 -6.89
CA THR A 94 -1.44 11.24 -7.19
C THR A 94 -0.34 10.51 -6.41
N VAL A 95 0.93 10.78 -6.73
CA VAL A 95 2.08 10.30 -5.94
C VAL A 95 1.90 10.63 -4.46
N GLY A 96 1.51 11.87 -4.13
CA GLY A 96 1.29 12.31 -2.75
C GLY A 96 0.22 11.50 -2.01
N THR A 97 -0.86 11.11 -2.69
CA THR A 97 -1.90 10.25 -2.08
C THR A 97 -1.43 8.81 -1.89
N LYS A 98 -0.61 8.28 -2.80
CA LYS A 98 -0.08 6.90 -2.74
C LYS A 98 1.01 6.73 -1.68
N THR A 99 1.83 7.76 -1.46
CA THR A 99 2.89 7.77 -0.46
C THR A 99 2.43 8.27 0.90
N ILE A 100 1.16 8.69 1.03
CA ILE A 100 0.59 9.29 2.25
C ILE A 100 1.19 10.68 2.60
N ILE A 101 2.19 11.16 1.85
CA ILE A 101 2.78 12.50 2.02
C ILE A 101 1.71 13.58 1.94
N TYR A 102 0.71 13.43 1.07
CA TYR A 102 -0.39 14.37 0.98
C TYR A 102 -1.11 14.54 2.31
N ASN A 103 -1.37 13.46 3.07
CA ASN A 103 -2.02 13.57 4.38
C ASN A 103 -1.18 14.36 5.39
N LEU A 104 0.15 14.20 5.36
CA LEU A 104 1.05 14.99 6.21
C LEU A 104 1.00 16.47 5.84
N LEU A 105 0.99 16.79 4.54
CA LEU A 105 0.84 18.16 4.07
C LEU A 105 -0.50 18.76 4.50
N ARG A 106 -1.60 18.01 4.38
CA ARG A 106 -2.92 18.48 4.83
C ARG A 106 -2.94 18.84 6.31
N MET A 107 -2.27 18.05 7.14
CA MET A 107 -2.11 18.36 8.56
C MET A 107 -1.26 19.61 8.76
N LEU A 108 -0.13 19.72 8.07
CA LEU A 108 0.75 20.88 8.14
C LEU A 108 0.03 22.18 7.76
N TYR A 109 -0.66 22.21 6.62
CA TYR A 109 -1.40 23.39 6.17
C TYR A 109 -2.62 23.73 7.04
N ALA A 110 -3.25 22.73 7.66
CA ALA A 110 -4.35 23.00 8.60
C ALA A 110 -3.87 23.64 9.92
N ILE A 111 -2.62 23.36 10.33
CA ILE A 111 -2.05 23.86 11.58
C ILE A 111 -1.34 25.21 11.38
N GLU A 112 -0.47 25.29 10.37
CA GLU A 112 0.45 26.43 10.15
C GLU A 112 0.09 27.28 8.92
N GLY A 113 -0.95 26.90 8.17
CA GLY A 113 -1.34 27.61 6.95
C GLY A 113 -1.94 28.98 7.25
N GLU A 114 -1.35 30.02 6.68
CA GLU A 114 -1.92 31.37 6.72
C GLU A 114 -3.16 31.46 5.81
N LEU A 115 -4.27 31.87 6.40
CA LEU A 115 -5.54 32.04 5.70
C LEU A 115 -5.55 33.34 4.91
N LEU A 116 -5.69 33.26 3.58
CA LEU A 116 -5.77 34.43 2.70
C LEU A 116 -7.19 34.66 2.15
N CYS A 117 -7.57 35.94 2.05
CA CYS A 117 -8.74 36.34 1.28
C CYS A 117 -8.50 36.06 -0.21
N PRO A 118 -9.39 35.35 -0.93
CA PRO A 118 -9.14 34.96 -2.31
C PRO A 118 -9.26 36.15 -3.28
N ILE A 119 -9.95 37.21 -2.86
CA ILE A 119 -10.17 38.44 -3.64
C ILE A 119 -9.03 39.42 -3.36
N CYS A 120 -8.82 39.77 -2.09
CA CYS A 120 -7.89 40.82 -1.68
C CYS A 120 -6.45 40.33 -1.45
N LYS A 121 -6.24 39.01 -1.32
CA LYS A 121 -4.94 38.35 -1.07
C LYS A 121 -4.21 38.82 0.20
N ILE A 122 -4.95 39.39 1.15
CA ILE A 122 -4.46 39.72 2.48
C ILE A 122 -4.83 38.61 3.48
N SER A 123 -4.09 38.56 4.57
CA SER A 123 -4.26 37.56 5.60
C SER A 123 -5.48 37.81 6.48
N VAL A 124 -6.07 36.72 6.96
CA VAL A 124 -7.30 36.69 7.76
C VAL A 124 -7.00 35.93 9.05
N HIS A 125 -6.72 36.66 10.13
CA HIS A 125 -6.09 36.07 11.33
C HIS A 125 -7.01 35.91 12.54
N GLU A 126 -8.04 36.76 12.72
CA GLU A 126 -8.77 36.82 14.00
C GLU A 126 -10.26 36.46 13.89
N ASN A 127 -11.04 37.23 13.12
CA ASN A 127 -12.50 37.07 13.03
C ASN A 127 -12.96 36.24 11.83
N LEU A 128 -11.99 35.65 11.12
CA LEU A 128 -12.19 35.03 9.80
C LEU A 128 -12.81 35.97 8.76
N GLU A 129 -12.83 37.27 9.00
CA GLU A 129 -13.39 38.29 8.11
C GLU A 129 -12.26 39.11 7.47
N CYS A 130 -12.34 39.30 6.15
CA CYS A 130 -11.42 40.17 5.43
C CYS A 130 -11.73 41.65 5.70
N GLU A 131 -10.76 42.40 6.22
CA GLU A 131 -10.91 43.82 6.55
C GLU A 131 -11.26 44.73 5.36
N LEU A 132 -10.89 44.33 4.13
CA LEU A 132 -11.10 45.16 2.93
C LEU A 132 -12.45 44.93 2.24
N CYS A 133 -12.95 43.69 2.27
CA CYS A 133 -14.16 43.33 1.51
C CYS A 133 -15.26 42.70 2.36
N GLY A 134 -15.05 42.52 3.66
CA GLY A 134 -16.02 41.91 4.58
C GLY A 134 -16.28 40.43 4.32
N LEU A 135 -15.48 39.75 3.49
CA LEU A 135 -15.66 38.33 3.20
C LEU A 135 -15.31 37.50 4.44
N VAL A 136 -16.31 36.81 4.99
CA VAL A 136 -16.13 35.83 6.07
C VAL A 136 -15.68 34.48 5.49
N ARG A 137 -14.70 33.87 6.15
CA ARG A 137 -14.12 32.56 5.84
C ARG A 137 -14.44 31.58 6.97
N ASP A 138 -14.36 30.30 6.65
CA ASP A 138 -14.34 29.27 7.68
C ASP A 138 -12.90 28.94 8.09
N ARG A 139 -12.72 28.48 9.32
CA ARG A 139 -11.42 27.95 9.77
C ARG A 139 -11.06 26.73 8.93
N VAL A 140 -9.81 26.65 8.49
CA VAL A 140 -9.35 25.53 7.67
C VAL A 140 -9.14 24.30 8.54
N GLU A 141 -9.83 23.21 8.20
CA GLU A 141 -9.65 21.91 8.81
C GLU A 141 -8.99 20.95 7.82
N ILE A 142 -8.44 19.85 8.32
CA ILE A 142 -7.80 18.81 7.50
C ILE A 142 -8.75 18.31 6.40
N LYS A 143 -10.07 18.23 6.68
CA LYS A 143 -11.08 17.76 5.72
C LYS A 143 -11.15 18.64 4.46
N HIS A 144 -10.92 19.95 4.59
CA HIS A 144 -10.95 20.88 3.47
C HIS A 144 -9.87 20.59 2.43
N PHE A 145 -8.80 19.87 2.77
CA PHE A 145 -7.81 19.46 1.77
C PHE A 145 -8.08 18.06 1.18
N SER A 146 -9.27 17.50 1.38
CA SER A 146 -9.65 16.21 0.80
C SER A 146 -10.26 16.38 -0.60
N PHE A 147 -9.82 15.58 -1.57
CA PHE A 147 -10.46 15.54 -2.91
C PHE A 147 -11.90 15.00 -2.90
N ASN A 148 -12.33 14.40 -1.79
CA ASN A 148 -13.67 13.83 -1.63
C ASN A 148 -14.59 14.70 -0.75
N GLU A 149 -14.09 15.84 -0.26
CA GLU A 149 -14.87 16.76 0.56
C GLU A 149 -15.56 17.79 -0.35
N PRO A 150 -16.90 17.96 -0.29
CA PRO A 150 -17.61 18.97 -1.08
C PRO A 150 -17.18 20.40 -0.76
N SER A 151 -16.80 20.64 0.50
CA SER A 151 -16.20 21.89 0.97
C SER A 151 -14.68 21.95 0.74
N GLY A 152 -14.15 21.06 -0.10
CA GLY A 152 -12.72 20.91 -0.35
C GLY A 152 -12.13 22.14 -1.06
N ILE A 153 -11.07 22.70 -0.47
CA ILE A 153 -10.21 23.70 -1.07
C ILE A 153 -9.14 22.94 -1.87
N LEU A 154 -9.23 23.02 -3.20
CA LEU A 154 -8.12 22.65 -4.08
C LEU A 154 -7.10 23.79 -3.99
N CYS A 155 -5.94 23.52 -3.38
CA CYS A 155 -4.78 24.39 -3.50
C CYS A 155 -4.27 24.42 -4.93
#